data_AF-A0A5F5XDU5-F1
#
_entry.id   AF-A0A5F5XDU5-F1
#
_cell.length_a   1.000
_cell.length_b   1.000
_cell.length_c   1.000
_cell.angle_alpha   90.00
_cell.angle_beta   90.00
_cell.angle_gamma   90.00
#
_symmetry.space_group_name_H-M   'P 1'
#
loop_
_entity.id
_entity.type
_entity.pdbx_description
1 polymer ?
#
loop_
_entity_poly.entity_id
_entity_poly.type
_entity_poly.pdbx_seq_one_letter_code
_entity_poly.pdbx_strand_id
1 'polypeptide(L)'
;MGAAGSSALGRLGLPASRLPAQPRPGWLAVTALGLAAVALGTVAWRRARSRRRRRLQQVGTVAQLWIYPVKSCKGVAVSAAECTALGLRCGHLRDRFWLVIKEDGHMVTARQEPRLVLVSITYEGDRLILRAPGMDQLVLPGKLPSSNKLHDCRLFGMDIKGRDCGDQAAKWFTSFLKTEAFRLVQFEDHMKGRSSKKIFSTLVPNYQVAYPDCSPIMLLSEASLVDLNTRLEKKLKMDQFRPSIVVTGCDAFEEVSTSRRL
;
A
#
# COMPACT_ATOMS: atom_id res chain seq x y z
N MET A 1 -69.69 20.24 87.08
CA MET A 1 -69.76 21.40 88.00
C MET A 1 -68.73 22.44 87.55
N GLY A 2 -69.16 23.70 87.42
CA GLY A 2 -68.32 24.92 87.33
C GLY A 2 -67.61 25.15 85.99
N ALA A 3 -68.08 26.07 85.14
CA ALA A 3 -67.86 27.53 85.16
C ALA A 3 -66.41 27.89 84.75
N ALA A 4 -66.19 28.42 83.54
CA ALA A 4 -66.27 29.85 83.17
C ALA A 4 -65.06 30.67 83.66
N GLY A 5 -64.41 31.41 82.74
CA GLY A 5 -63.34 32.33 83.11
C GLY A 5 -62.62 32.95 81.91
N SER A 6 -63.00 34.17 81.59
CA SER A 6 -62.53 35.04 80.50
C SER A 6 -61.19 35.73 80.83
N SER A 7 -60.44 36.15 79.81
CA SER A 7 -59.95 37.54 79.62
C SER A 7 -58.60 37.62 78.92
N ALA A 8 -58.55 38.54 77.95
CA ALA A 8 -57.45 38.87 77.06
C ALA A 8 -56.49 39.93 77.64
N LEU A 9 -55.27 39.98 77.08
CA LEU A 9 -54.36 41.11 76.82
C LEU A 9 -53.00 40.47 76.47
N GLY A 10 -52.49 40.49 75.25
CA GLY A 10 -52.30 41.64 74.39
C GLY A 10 -50.88 42.17 74.56
N ARG A 11 -49.91 41.64 73.80
CA ARG A 11 -48.69 42.38 73.41
C ARG A 11 -48.21 41.94 72.03
N LEU A 12 -48.11 42.95 71.17
CA LEU A 12 -47.73 42.90 69.78
C LEU A 12 -46.26 42.48 69.62
N GLY A 13 -46.00 41.84 68.47
CA GLY A 13 -44.74 41.22 68.11
C GLY A 13 -43.68 42.17 67.56
N LEU A 14 -42.49 41.58 67.32
CA LEU A 14 -41.56 41.86 66.21
C LEU A 14 -40.78 40.55 65.93
N PRO A 15 -40.25 40.34 64.71
CA PRO A 15 -40.54 39.13 63.94
C PRO A 15 -39.42 38.10 63.99
N ALA A 16 -39.78 36.82 64.11
CA ALA A 16 -38.90 35.75 63.63
C ALA A 16 -39.21 35.53 62.14
N SER A 17 -38.32 36.00 61.28
CA SER A 17 -38.30 35.73 59.85
C SER A 17 -38.25 34.22 59.60
N ARG A 18 -39.42 33.61 59.38
CA ARG A 18 -39.51 32.27 58.81
C ARG A 18 -39.17 32.38 57.32
N LEU A 19 -37.96 31.95 56.97
CA LEU A 19 -37.58 31.69 55.58
C LEU A 19 -38.62 30.75 54.95
N PRO A 20 -39.09 31.00 53.71
CA PRO A 20 -39.94 30.05 53.01
C PRO A 20 -39.15 28.76 52.78
N ALA A 21 -39.75 27.62 53.14
CA ALA A 21 -39.19 26.31 52.82
C ALA A 21 -39.01 26.22 51.30
N GLN A 22 -37.76 26.11 50.84
CA GLN A 22 -37.47 25.97 49.43
C GLN A 22 -38.15 24.70 48.87
N PRO A 23 -38.76 24.75 47.68
CA PRO A 23 -39.29 23.56 47.04
C PRO A 23 -38.13 22.60 46.77
N ARG A 24 -38.17 21.41 47.38
CA ARG A 24 -37.18 20.35 47.11
C ARG A 24 -37.24 20.01 45.62
N PRO A 25 -36.15 20.17 44.86
CA PRO A 25 -36.20 20.06 43.41
C PRO A 25 -36.07 18.59 43.02
N GLY A 26 -37.09 17.77 43.31
CA GLY A 26 -37.11 16.35 42.95
C GLY A 26 -36.92 16.13 41.45
N TRP A 27 -37.36 17.09 40.62
CA TRP A 27 -37.20 17.07 39.17
C TRP A 27 -35.74 17.20 38.73
N LEU A 28 -34.90 17.97 39.45
CA LEU A 28 -33.47 18.10 39.13
C LEU A 28 -32.70 16.81 39.41
N ALA A 29 -33.10 16.05 40.44
CA ALA A 29 -32.50 14.74 40.72
C ALA A 29 -32.88 13.71 39.65
N VAL A 30 -34.13 13.71 39.17
CA VAL A 30 -34.60 12.82 38.10
C VAL A 30 -33.94 13.14 36.77
N THR A 31 -33.77 14.41 36.41
CA THR A 31 -33.06 14.80 35.17
C THR A 31 -31.58 14.48 35.23
N ALA A 32 -30.92 14.69 36.38
CA ALA A 32 -29.52 14.31 36.58
C ALA A 32 -29.31 12.78 36.45
N LEU A 33 -30.21 11.97 37.00
CA LEU A 33 -30.18 10.51 36.86
C LEU A 33 -30.41 10.06 35.40
N GLY A 34 -31.35 10.71 34.70
CA GLY A 34 -31.62 10.44 33.29
C GLY A 34 -30.41 10.74 32.38
N LEU A 35 -29.75 11.90 32.58
CA LEU A 35 -28.55 12.28 31.83
C LEU A 35 -27.37 11.35 32.13
N ALA A 36 -27.19 10.95 33.39
CA ALA A 36 -26.16 9.98 33.78
C ALA A 36 -26.39 8.60 33.13
N ALA A 37 -27.63 8.13 33.07
CA ALA A 37 -27.98 6.87 32.42
C ALA A 37 -27.72 6.91 30.90
N VAL A 38 -28.03 8.02 30.22
CA VAL A 38 -27.72 8.20 28.79
C VAL A 38 -26.20 8.29 28.56
N ALA A 39 -25.46 9.01 29.41
CA ALA A 39 -24.01 9.10 29.32
C ALA A 39 -23.35 7.72 29.53
N LEU A 40 -23.78 6.96 30.54
CA LEU A 40 -23.28 5.60 30.79
C LEU A 40 -23.68 4.64 29.66
N GLY A 41 -24.91 4.72 29.16
CA GLY A 41 -25.39 3.93 28.04
C GLY A 41 -24.61 4.21 26.75
N THR A 42 -24.31 5.48 26.46
CA THR A 42 -23.52 5.87 25.28
C THR A 42 -22.04 5.48 25.43
N VAL A 43 -21.45 5.58 26.61
CA VAL A 43 -20.09 5.10 26.88
C VAL A 43 -20.02 3.58 26.80
N ALA A 44 -20.98 2.87 27.38
CA ALA A 44 -21.09 1.41 27.30
C ALA A 44 -21.32 0.95 25.85
N TRP A 45 -22.17 1.63 25.09
CA TRP A 45 -22.38 1.36 23.67
C TRP A 45 -21.16 1.67 22.82
N ARG A 46 -20.46 2.80 23.05
CA ARG A 46 -19.20 3.12 22.36
C ARG A 46 -18.12 2.08 22.68
N ARG A 47 -18.00 1.65 23.94
CA ARG A 47 -17.08 0.59 24.38
C ARG A 47 -17.48 -0.77 23.82
N ALA A 48 -18.77 -1.10 23.76
CA ALA A 48 -19.26 -2.36 23.19
C ALA A 48 -19.10 -2.38 21.66
N ARG A 49 -19.33 -1.24 20.99
CA ARG A 49 -19.11 -1.05 19.56
C ARG A 49 -17.63 -1.06 19.18
N SER A 50 -16.76 -0.51 20.02
CA SER A 50 -15.30 -0.62 19.83
C SER A 50 -14.77 -2.01 20.20
N ARG A 51 -15.40 -2.70 21.16
CA ARG A 51 -15.11 -4.10 21.55
C ARG A 51 -15.77 -5.15 20.69
N ARG A 52 -16.70 -4.77 19.79
CA ARG A 52 -17.11 -5.60 18.66
C ARG A 52 -15.90 -5.68 17.74
N ARG A 53 -14.89 -6.44 18.17
CA ARG A 53 -13.77 -6.89 17.35
C ARG A 53 -14.43 -7.39 16.09
N ARG A 54 -14.23 -6.65 15.00
CA ARG A 54 -14.48 -7.16 13.67
C ARG A 54 -13.79 -8.51 13.61
N ARG A 55 -14.60 -9.56 13.51
CA ARG A 55 -14.09 -10.92 13.40
C ARG A 55 -13.40 -10.94 12.06
N LEU A 56 -12.07 -10.86 12.07
CA LEU A 56 -11.29 -10.88 10.85
C LEU A 56 -11.67 -12.14 10.08
N GLN A 57 -12.21 -11.94 8.88
CA GLN A 57 -12.49 -13.02 7.95
C GLN A 57 -11.27 -13.20 7.06
N GLN A 58 -10.78 -14.43 6.94
CA GLN A 58 -9.79 -14.74 5.93
C GLN A 58 -10.46 -14.61 4.56
N VAL A 59 -9.90 -13.74 3.71
CA VAL A 59 -10.40 -13.46 2.35
C VAL A 59 -9.46 -14.01 1.27
N GLY A 60 -8.44 -14.76 1.67
CA GLY A 60 -7.46 -15.37 0.79
C GLY A 60 -6.14 -15.67 1.50
N THR A 61 -5.22 -16.28 0.76
CA THR A 61 -3.86 -16.62 1.19
C THR A 61 -2.88 -16.23 0.09
N VAL A 62 -1.70 -15.72 0.45
CA VAL A 62 -0.63 -15.47 -0.53
C VAL A 62 -0.16 -16.81 -1.09
N ALA A 63 -0.33 -17.00 -2.39
CA ALA A 63 0.11 -18.19 -3.11
C ALA A 63 1.53 -18.03 -3.64
N GLN A 64 1.87 -16.84 -4.17
CA GLN A 64 3.18 -16.58 -4.77
C GLN A 64 3.60 -15.12 -4.56
N LEU A 65 4.90 -14.91 -4.45
CA LEU A 65 5.54 -13.60 -4.44
C LEU A 65 6.56 -13.53 -5.58
N TRP A 66 6.52 -12.41 -6.30
CA TRP A 66 7.37 -12.16 -7.44
C TRP A 66 8.00 -10.78 -7.35
N ILE A 67 9.30 -10.71 -7.60
CA ILE A 67 10.05 -9.47 -7.76
C ILE A 67 10.55 -9.42 -9.20
N TYR A 68 10.44 -8.27 -9.88
CA TYR A 68 10.93 -8.09 -11.23
C TYR A 68 12.02 -7.01 -11.22
N PRO A 69 13.29 -7.37 -10.93
CA PRO A 69 14.33 -6.39 -10.65
C PRO A 69 14.57 -5.42 -11.79
N VAL A 70 14.67 -5.95 -13.01
CA VAL A 70 14.82 -5.18 -14.24
C VAL A 70 13.45 -5.04 -14.90
N LYS A 71 13.06 -3.81 -15.23
CA LYS A 71 11.82 -3.52 -15.94
C LYS A 71 11.73 -4.37 -17.21
N SER A 72 10.58 -5.02 -17.39
CA SER A 72 10.27 -5.90 -18.55
C SER A 72 11.05 -7.21 -18.65
N CYS A 73 11.99 -7.50 -17.74
CA CYS A 73 12.69 -8.78 -17.71
C CYS A 73 11.94 -9.83 -16.88
N LYS A 74 12.47 -11.05 -16.79
CA LYS A 74 11.84 -12.17 -16.07
C LYS A 74 11.74 -11.88 -14.56
N GLY A 75 10.67 -12.37 -13.95
CA GLY A 75 10.47 -12.28 -12.50
C GLY A 75 11.31 -13.30 -11.74
N VAL A 76 11.62 -12.98 -10.49
CA VAL A 76 12.25 -13.85 -9.51
C VAL A 76 11.19 -14.23 -8.48
N ALA A 77 10.90 -15.52 -8.39
CA ALA A 77 10.01 -16.05 -7.35
C ALA A 77 10.73 -16.04 -6.00
N VAL A 78 10.04 -15.61 -4.95
CA VAL A 78 10.57 -15.56 -3.59
C VAL A 78 9.56 -16.16 -2.60
N SER A 79 10.05 -16.75 -1.52
CA SER A 79 9.19 -17.32 -0.46
C SER A 79 8.70 -16.26 0.54
N ALA A 80 9.44 -15.16 0.68
CA ALA A 80 9.09 -14.03 1.53
C ALA A 80 9.62 -12.73 0.91
N ALA A 81 8.96 -11.61 1.20
CA ALA A 81 9.41 -10.28 0.79
C ALA A 81 8.95 -9.23 1.80
N GLU A 82 9.76 -8.19 1.97
CA GLU A 82 9.41 -6.97 2.68
C GLU A 82 8.57 -6.07 1.77
N CYS A 83 7.45 -5.57 2.30
CA CYS A 83 6.67 -4.54 1.63
C CYS A 83 7.25 -3.15 1.94
N THR A 84 7.91 -2.54 0.95
CA THR A 84 8.43 -1.17 1.08
C THR A 84 7.51 -0.17 0.37
N ALA A 85 7.67 1.12 0.66
CA ALA A 85 6.92 2.19 -0.02
C ALA A 85 7.13 2.22 -1.55
N LEU A 86 8.25 1.66 -2.04
CA LEU A 86 8.63 1.63 -3.46
C LEU A 86 8.41 0.24 -4.09
N GLY A 87 7.87 -0.73 -3.35
CA GLY A 87 7.53 -2.07 -3.84
C GLY A 87 8.11 -3.19 -2.99
N LEU A 88 8.02 -4.43 -3.48
CA LEU A 88 8.58 -5.59 -2.79
C LEU A 88 10.12 -5.58 -2.77
N ARG A 89 10.69 -6.08 -1.68
CA ARG A 89 12.13 -6.28 -1.50
C ARG A 89 12.41 -7.64 -0.88
N CYS A 90 13.41 -8.37 -1.38
CA CYS A 90 13.92 -9.60 -0.76
C CYS A 90 15.44 -9.52 -0.72
N GLY A 91 16.01 -9.23 0.46
CA GLY A 91 17.42 -8.88 0.57
C GLY A 91 17.74 -7.65 -0.29
N HIS A 92 18.64 -7.82 -1.25
CA HIS A 92 19.01 -6.76 -2.20
C HIS A 92 18.16 -6.72 -3.48
N LEU A 93 17.33 -7.75 -3.72
CA LEU A 93 16.40 -7.74 -4.85
C LEU A 93 15.28 -6.76 -4.58
N ARG A 94 15.12 -5.80 -5.49
CA ARG A 94 14.13 -4.73 -5.39
C ARG A 94 13.29 -4.65 -6.65
N ASP A 95 12.00 -4.45 -6.47
CA ASP A 95 11.04 -4.52 -7.58
C ASP A 95 11.14 -3.32 -8.55
N ARG A 96 11.52 -3.60 -9.80
CA ARG A 96 11.73 -2.64 -10.89
C ARG A 96 12.70 -1.50 -10.52
N PHE A 97 13.86 -1.87 -9.97
CA PHE A 97 14.96 -0.97 -9.62
C PHE A 97 16.02 -0.83 -10.70
N TRP A 98 15.90 -1.57 -11.80
CA TRP A 98 16.74 -1.41 -12.98
C TRP A 98 15.89 -1.16 -14.22
N LEU A 99 16.42 -0.38 -15.14
CA LEU A 99 15.77 0.02 -16.38
C LEU A 99 16.77 -0.06 -17.54
N VAL A 100 16.34 -0.69 -18.64
CA VAL A 100 17.06 -0.57 -19.92
C VAL A 100 16.62 0.73 -20.57
N ILE A 101 17.58 1.53 -21.01
CA ILE A 101 17.37 2.79 -21.71
C ILE A 101 18.10 2.80 -23.04
N LYS A 102 17.62 3.62 -23.97
CA LYS A 102 18.37 4.04 -25.15
C LYS A 102 19.45 5.05 -24.77
N GLU A 103 20.35 5.36 -25.71
CA GLU A 103 21.37 6.42 -25.54
C GLU A 103 20.77 7.79 -25.19
N ASP A 104 19.57 8.09 -25.70
CA ASP A 104 18.86 9.35 -25.42
C ASP A 104 18.09 9.36 -24.08
N GLY A 105 18.19 8.28 -23.29
CA GLY A 105 17.53 8.15 -21.99
C GLY A 105 16.09 7.63 -22.02
N HIS A 106 15.50 7.38 -23.18
CA HIS A 106 14.14 6.82 -23.23
C HIS A 106 14.11 5.37 -22.74
N MET A 107 13.05 5.02 -21.99
CA MET A 107 12.82 3.65 -21.53
C MET A 107 12.73 2.66 -22.70
N VAL A 108 13.23 1.45 -22.46
CA VAL A 108 13.01 0.28 -23.31
C VAL A 108 12.17 -0.71 -22.53
N THR A 109 11.05 -1.13 -23.11
CA THR A 109 10.13 -2.10 -22.48
C THR A 109 9.88 -3.28 -23.38
N ALA A 110 9.26 -4.34 -22.85
CA ALA A 110 8.87 -5.51 -23.65
C ALA A 110 7.86 -5.17 -24.77
N ARG A 111 7.26 -3.97 -24.78
CA ARG A 111 6.45 -3.48 -25.91
C ARG A 111 7.30 -3.19 -27.14
N GLN A 112 8.51 -2.67 -26.94
CA GLN A 112 9.48 -2.40 -28.01
C GLN A 112 10.38 -3.60 -28.25
N GLU A 113 10.87 -4.22 -27.17
CA GLU A 113 11.84 -5.31 -27.18
C GLU A 113 11.31 -6.53 -26.40
N PRO A 114 10.42 -7.35 -27.00
CA PRO A 114 9.80 -8.49 -26.32
C PRO A 114 10.82 -9.49 -25.76
N ARG A 115 12.01 -9.60 -26.39
CA ARG A 115 13.10 -10.48 -25.96
C ARG A 115 13.60 -10.18 -24.54
N LEU A 116 13.34 -8.99 -23.99
CA LEU A 116 13.66 -8.66 -22.60
C LEU A 116 13.08 -9.68 -21.60
N VAL A 117 11.89 -10.25 -21.87
CA VAL A 117 11.26 -11.22 -20.96
C VAL A 117 12.06 -12.54 -20.84
N LEU A 118 13.01 -12.78 -21.75
CA LEU A 118 13.90 -13.94 -21.74
C LEU A 118 15.11 -13.75 -20.82
N VAL A 119 15.37 -12.51 -20.37
CA VAL A 119 16.48 -12.20 -19.46
C VAL A 119 16.10 -12.65 -18.05
N SER A 120 16.75 -13.71 -17.56
CA SER A 120 16.60 -14.18 -16.18
C SER A 120 17.57 -13.47 -15.25
N ILE A 121 17.12 -13.21 -14.02
CA ILE A 121 17.89 -12.51 -12.99
C ILE A 121 18.06 -13.41 -11.77
N THR A 122 19.27 -13.42 -11.23
CA THR A 122 19.61 -14.00 -9.93
C THR A 122 20.45 -13.00 -9.15
N TYR A 123 20.47 -13.11 -7.82
CA TYR A 123 21.25 -12.23 -6.97
C TYR A 123 22.00 -13.06 -5.93
N GLU A 124 23.32 -13.06 -6.02
CA GLU A 124 24.21 -13.93 -5.25
C GLU A 124 25.45 -13.14 -4.83
N GLY A 125 25.83 -13.20 -3.55
CA GLY A 125 27.09 -12.61 -3.06
C GLY A 125 27.26 -11.12 -3.40
N ASP A 126 26.23 -10.29 -3.20
CA ASP A 126 26.19 -8.86 -3.56
C ASP A 126 26.40 -8.59 -5.07
N ARG A 127 26.00 -9.55 -5.92
CA ARG A 127 26.08 -9.42 -7.38
C ARG A 127 24.75 -9.72 -8.03
N LEU A 128 24.37 -8.85 -8.96
CA LEU A 128 23.25 -9.07 -9.85
C LEU A 128 23.76 -9.85 -11.07
N ILE A 129 23.21 -11.05 -11.29
CA ILE A 129 23.60 -11.92 -12.39
C ILE A 129 22.45 -12.01 -13.38
N LEU A 130 22.70 -11.63 -14.63
CA LEU A 130 21.76 -11.70 -15.73
C LEU A 130 22.19 -12.78 -16.72
N ARG A 131 21.22 -13.56 -17.20
CA ARG A 131 21.42 -14.58 -18.23
C ARG A 131 20.34 -14.45 -19.29
N ALA A 132 20.71 -14.73 -20.54
CA ALA A 132 19.77 -14.78 -21.66
C ALA A 132 20.21 -15.84 -22.68
N PRO A 133 19.29 -16.36 -23.51
CA PRO A 133 19.63 -17.36 -24.52
C PRO A 133 20.74 -16.89 -25.49
N GLY A 134 21.79 -17.68 -25.62
CA GLY A 134 22.91 -17.41 -26.53
C GLY A 134 23.87 -16.31 -26.07
N MET A 135 23.86 -15.94 -24.78
CA MET A 135 24.73 -14.94 -24.19
C MET A 135 25.50 -15.51 -23.00
N ASP A 136 26.74 -15.05 -22.82
CA ASP A 136 27.47 -15.25 -21.58
C ASP A 136 26.77 -14.54 -20.42
N GLN A 137 27.02 -14.99 -19.19
CA GLN A 137 26.45 -14.35 -18.01
C GLN A 137 27.00 -12.94 -17.83
N LEU A 138 26.12 -11.97 -17.56
CA LEU A 138 26.50 -10.63 -17.12
C LEU A 138 26.46 -10.58 -15.60
N VAL A 139 27.57 -10.16 -14.98
CA VAL A 139 27.69 -10.04 -13.53
C VAL A 139 27.94 -8.58 -13.19
N LEU A 140 27.04 -7.97 -12.43
CA LEU A 140 27.13 -6.58 -12.00
C LEU A 140 27.26 -6.51 -10.48
N PRO A 141 28.02 -5.55 -9.93
CA PRO A 141 28.04 -5.33 -8.49
C PRO A 141 26.65 -4.83 -8.02
N GLY A 142 26.22 -5.26 -6.83
CA GLY A 142 24.95 -4.84 -6.23
C GLY A 142 24.90 -3.35 -5.94
N LYS A 143 26.03 -2.80 -5.50
CA LYS A 143 26.27 -1.36 -5.33
C LYS A 143 27.16 -0.84 -6.45
N LEU A 144 26.61 0.05 -7.27
CA LEU A 144 27.37 0.70 -8.33
C LEU A 144 28.34 1.75 -7.75
N PRO A 145 29.50 2.00 -8.42
CA PRO A 145 30.36 3.12 -8.08
C PRO A 145 29.62 4.45 -8.20
N SER A 146 29.77 5.33 -7.21
CA SER A 146 29.16 6.67 -7.23
C SER A 146 29.69 7.56 -8.35
N SER A 147 30.85 7.20 -8.93
CA SER A 147 31.46 7.84 -10.10
C SER A 147 30.76 7.51 -11.42
N ASN A 148 29.96 6.45 -11.49
CA ASN A 148 29.23 6.10 -12.71
C ASN A 148 28.26 7.24 -13.07
N LYS A 149 28.04 7.47 -14.37
CA LYS A 149 27.20 8.56 -14.85
C LYS A 149 25.76 8.45 -14.33
N LEU A 150 25.15 9.58 -13.95
CA LEU A 150 23.71 9.67 -13.75
C LEU A 150 23.05 10.07 -15.07
N HIS A 151 22.16 9.22 -15.57
CA HIS A 151 21.36 9.51 -16.74
C HIS A 151 20.03 10.15 -16.36
N ASP A 152 19.66 11.18 -17.12
CA ASP A 152 18.27 11.63 -17.22
C ASP A 152 17.51 10.63 -18.08
N CYS A 153 16.53 9.96 -17.49
CA CYS A 153 15.73 8.94 -18.15
C CYS A 153 14.29 9.44 -18.31
N ARG A 154 13.64 9.03 -19.40
CA ARG A 154 12.23 9.34 -19.68
C ARG A 154 11.39 8.07 -19.62
N LEU A 155 10.55 7.96 -18.60
CA LEU A 155 9.69 6.81 -18.35
C LEU A 155 8.21 7.23 -18.40
N PHE A 156 7.49 6.78 -19.44
CA PHE A 156 6.11 7.18 -19.73
C PHE A 156 5.90 8.71 -19.73
N GLY A 157 6.80 9.44 -20.40
CA GLY A 157 6.70 10.91 -20.48
C GLY A 157 7.03 11.64 -19.18
N MET A 158 7.63 10.97 -18.20
CA MET A 158 8.08 11.58 -16.94
C MET A 158 9.57 11.41 -16.75
N ASP A 159 10.22 12.42 -16.18
CA ASP A 159 11.65 12.37 -15.87
C ASP A 159 11.92 11.56 -14.61
N ILE A 160 12.98 10.76 -14.66
CA ILE A 160 13.53 10.01 -13.53
C ILE A 160 15.03 9.81 -13.76
N LYS A 161 15.81 9.74 -12.67
CA LYS A 161 17.25 9.47 -12.78
C LYS A 161 17.55 7.97 -12.76
N GLY A 162 18.72 7.60 -13.26
CA GLY A 162 19.28 6.26 -13.09
C GLY A 162 20.81 6.28 -13.16
N ARG A 163 21.46 5.53 -12.27
CA ARG A 163 22.91 5.33 -12.24
C ARG A 163 23.30 4.31 -13.30
N ASP A 164 24.24 4.67 -14.14
CA ASP A 164 24.73 3.78 -15.19
C ASP A 164 25.40 2.51 -14.64
N CYS A 165 25.04 1.34 -15.18
CA CYS A 165 25.61 0.06 -14.78
C CYS A 165 26.95 -0.27 -15.48
N GLY A 166 27.49 0.65 -16.29
CA GLY A 166 28.75 0.52 -17.00
C GLY A 166 28.64 -0.06 -18.41
N ASP A 167 29.71 0.09 -19.17
CA ASP A 167 29.76 -0.28 -20.59
C ASP A 167 29.63 -1.79 -20.82
N GLN A 168 29.99 -2.62 -19.84
CA GLN A 168 29.78 -4.07 -19.93
C GLN A 168 28.29 -4.40 -19.98
N ALA A 169 27.46 -3.75 -19.15
CA ALA A 169 26.01 -3.92 -19.17
C ALA A 169 25.41 -3.40 -20.49
N ALA A 170 25.87 -2.23 -20.93
CA ALA A 170 25.43 -1.61 -22.18
C ALA A 170 25.70 -2.52 -23.39
N LYS A 171 26.94 -3.02 -23.52
CA LYS A 171 27.34 -3.96 -24.56
C LYS A 171 26.52 -5.25 -24.49
N TRP A 172 26.30 -5.80 -23.31
CA TRP A 172 25.55 -7.05 -23.14
C TRP A 172 24.09 -6.93 -23.62
N PHE A 173 23.37 -5.87 -23.23
CA PHE A 173 21.99 -5.65 -23.71
C PHE A 173 21.94 -5.35 -25.21
N THR A 174 22.87 -4.54 -25.72
CA THR A 174 23.02 -4.24 -27.15
C THR A 174 23.24 -5.52 -27.97
N SER A 175 24.16 -6.39 -27.53
CA SER A 175 24.46 -7.65 -28.20
C SER A 175 23.31 -8.67 -28.11
N PHE A 176 22.52 -8.68 -27.04
CA PHE A 176 21.40 -9.59 -26.88
C PHE A 176 20.18 -9.19 -27.72
N LEU A 177 19.89 -7.89 -27.79
CA LEU A 177 18.72 -7.34 -28.48
C LEU A 177 18.99 -7.10 -29.98
N LYS A 178 20.22 -6.72 -30.36
CA LYS A 178 20.69 -6.57 -31.75
C LYS A 178 19.90 -5.57 -32.61
N THR A 179 19.31 -4.55 -31.99
CA THR A 179 18.49 -3.54 -32.67
C THR A 179 19.15 -2.16 -32.64
N GLU A 180 19.48 -1.66 -31.45
CA GLU A 180 20.12 -0.35 -31.24
C GLU A 180 21.05 -0.39 -30.01
N ALA A 181 21.73 0.72 -29.73
CA ALA A 181 22.58 0.84 -28.55
C ALA A 181 21.73 1.06 -27.29
N PHE A 182 21.97 0.23 -26.28
CA PHE A 182 21.26 0.27 -25.02
C PHE A 182 22.20 0.43 -23.84
N ARG A 183 21.69 1.02 -22.76
CA ARG A 183 22.34 1.05 -21.44
C ARG A 183 21.41 0.48 -20.38
N LEU A 184 22.00 -0.04 -19.31
CA LEU A 184 21.26 -0.44 -18.12
C LEU A 184 21.53 0.59 -17.02
N VAL A 185 20.47 1.08 -16.39
CA VAL A 185 20.58 1.99 -15.23
C VAL A 185 19.91 1.40 -14.00
N GLN A 186 20.42 1.75 -12.82
CA GLN A 186 19.89 1.39 -11.51
C GLN A 186 19.31 2.62 -10.80
N PHE A 187 18.18 2.46 -10.14
CA PHE A 187 17.61 3.45 -9.24
C PHE A 187 18.27 3.35 -7.85
N GLU A 188 18.69 4.47 -7.28
CA GLU A 188 19.28 4.54 -5.94
C GLU A 188 18.26 5.12 -4.93
N ASP A 189 18.29 4.67 -3.67
CA ASP A 189 17.26 5.00 -2.67
C ASP A 189 17.10 6.51 -2.37
N HIS A 190 18.16 7.30 -2.57
CA HIS A 190 18.12 8.75 -2.38
C HIS A 190 17.58 9.51 -3.60
N MET A 191 17.36 8.82 -4.73
CA MET A 191 16.77 9.42 -5.92
C MET A 191 15.28 9.67 -5.70
N LYS A 192 14.77 10.73 -6.34
CA LYS A 192 13.34 11.02 -6.37
C LYS A 192 12.65 10.12 -7.39
N GLY A 193 11.67 9.35 -6.93
CA GLY A 193 10.83 8.51 -7.79
C GLY A 193 9.73 9.31 -8.50
N ARG A 194 9.02 8.64 -9.41
CA ARG A 194 7.84 9.19 -10.09
C ARG A 194 6.65 9.21 -9.13
N SER A 195 6.00 10.37 -9.01
CA SER A 195 4.89 10.56 -8.08
C SER A 195 3.57 10.01 -8.64
N SER A 196 2.81 9.31 -7.80
CA SER A 196 1.46 8.81 -8.11
C SER A 196 0.51 9.90 -8.60
N LYS A 197 0.62 11.12 -8.06
CA LYS A 197 -0.21 12.29 -8.45
C LYS A 197 0.00 12.74 -9.91
N LYS A 198 1.16 12.41 -10.49
CA LYS A 198 1.46 12.70 -11.91
C LYS A 198 1.12 11.51 -12.81
N ILE A 199 1.01 10.32 -12.24
CA ILE A 199 0.70 9.08 -12.97
C ILE A 199 -0.81 8.90 -13.11
N PHE A 200 -1.57 9.15 -12.05
CA PHE A 200 -3.03 9.05 -12.02
C PHE A 200 -3.66 10.44 -12.03
N SER A 201 -4.72 10.61 -12.83
CA SER A 201 -5.52 11.84 -12.87
C SER A 201 -6.50 11.95 -11.69
N THR A 202 -6.77 10.84 -11.00
CA THR A 202 -7.70 10.76 -9.87
C THR A 202 -7.00 10.91 -8.52
N LEU A 203 -7.79 11.17 -7.48
CA LEU A 203 -7.32 11.23 -6.08
C LEU A 203 -6.83 9.84 -5.63
N VAL A 204 -5.54 9.60 -5.81
CA VAL A 204 -4.80 8.46 -5.24
C VAL A 204 -3.94 8.93 -4.05
N PRO A 205 -3.63 8.04 -3.09
CA PRO A 205 -2.64 8.33 -2.06
C PRO A 205 -1.33 8.82 -2.67
N ASN A 206 -0.65 9.72 -1.98
CA ASN A 206 0.64 10.22 -2.44
C ASN A 206 1.72 9.18 -2.16
N TYR A 207 2.29 8.60 -3.21
CA TYR A 207 3.43 7.69 -3.14
C TYR A 207 4.36 7.93 -4.33
N GLN A 208 5.51 7.28 -4.30
CA GLN A 208 6.47 7.30 -5.40
C GLN A 208 6.71 5.89 -5.90
N VAL A 209 7.16 5.77 -7.15
CA VAL A 209 7.64 4.52 -7.74
C VAL A 209 8.95 4.77 -8.48
N ALA A 210 9.82 3.77 -8.53
CA ALA A 210 11.02 3.80 -9.38
C ALA A 210 10.62 3.54 -10.84
N TYR A 211 10.96 2.36 -11.38
CA TYR A 211 10.62 1.95 -12.74
C TYR A 211 9.38 1.05 -12.95
N PRO A 212 8.53 0.71 -11.94
CA PRO A 212 7.19 0.14 -12.20
C PRO A 212 6.35 1.03 -13.13
N ASP A 213 5.28 0.52 -13.73
CA ASP A 213 4.42 1.34 -14.61
C ASP A 213 3.69 2.43 -13.83
N CYS A 214 3.03 2.06 -12.73
CA CYS A 214 2.21 3.01 -11.97
C CYS A 214 2.16 2.78 -10.44
N SER A 215 2.25 1.53 -9.97
CA SER A 215 2.05 1.16 -8.57
C SER A 215 3.27 0.40 -8.00
N PRO A 216 3.59 0.53 -6.71
CA PRO A 216 4.62 -0.26 -6.03
C PRO A 216 4.32 -1.77 -6.00
N ILE A 217 3.03 -2.14 -5.95
CA ILE A 217 2.58 -3.53 -5.83
C ILE A 217 1.41 -3.75 -6.80
N MET A 218 1.44 -4.91 -7.48
CA MET A 218 0.31 -5.43 -8.24
C MET A 218 -0.14 -6.75 -7.61
N LEU A 219 -1.42 -6.83 -7.27
CA LEU A 219 -2.09 -8.00 -6.72
C LEU A 219 -2.95 -8.64 -7.82
N LEU A 220 -2.97 -9.96 -7.90
CA LEU A 220 -3.87 -10.70 -8.80
C LEU A 220 -4.25 -12.04 -8.15
N SER A 221 -5.50 -12.47 -8.30
CA SER A 221 -5.93 -13.76 -7.76
C SER A 221 -5.81 -14.89 -8.79
N GLU A 222 -5.55 -16.11 -8.32
CA GLU A 222 -5.62 -17.32 -9.16
C GLU A 222 -7.03 -17.50 -9.74
N ALA A 223 -8.07 -17.21 -8.96
CA ALA A 223 -9.46 -17.29 -9.39
C ALA A 223 -9.75 -16.34 -10.57
N SER A 224 -9.25 -15.10 -10.55
CA SER A 224 -9.37 -14.18 -11.69
C SER A 224 -8.68 -14.69 -12.95
N LEU A 225 -7.50 -15.31 -12.82
CA LEU A 225 -6.81 -15.92 -13.97
C LEU A 225 -7.60 -17.12 -14.52
N VAL A 226 -8.13 -17.97 -13.65
CA VAL A 226 -8.95 -19.13 -14.05
C VAL A 226 -10.18 -18.65 -14.81
N ASP A 227 -10.92 -17.68 -14.26
CA ASP A 227 -12.10 -17.11 -14.91
C ASP A 227 -11.76 -16.52 -16.29
N LEU A 228 -10.71 -15.69 -16.38
CA LEU A 228 -10.27 -15.12 -17.66
C LEU A 228 -9.93 -16.22 -18.68
N ASN A 229 -9.25 -17.26 -18.23
CA ASN A 229 -8.88 -18.39 -19.07
C ASN A 229 -10.09 -19.19 -19.57
N THR A 230 -11.25 -19.16 -18.91
CA THR A 230 -12.48 -19.79 -19.46
C THR A 230 -12.96 -19.12 -20.75
N ARG A 231 -12.58 -17.86 -20.97
CA ARG A 231 -13.04 -17.00 -22.07
C ARG A 231 -12.04 -16.91 -23.23
N LEU A 232 -10.93 -17.64 -23.15
CA LEU A 232 -9.83 -17.60 -24.12
C LEU A 232 -9.58 -18.99 -24.72
N GLU A 233 -9.34 -19.04 -26.03
CA GLU A 233 -8.88 -20.26 -26.71
C GLU A 233 -7.47 -20.64 -26.24
N LYS A 234 -6.53 -19.69 -26.35
CA LYS A 234 -5.17 -19.86 -25.85
C LYS A 234 -5.09 -19.39 -24.40
N LYS A 235 -4.89 -20.35 -23.48
CA LYS A 235 -4.78 -20.06 -22.05
C LYS A 235 -3.53 -19.24 -21.75
N LEU A 236 -3.71 -18.24 -20.89
CA LEU A 236 -2.66 -17.38 -20.38
C LEU A 236 -2.11 -17.92 -19.05
N LYS A 237 -0.86 -17.57 -18.76
CA LYS A 237 -0.19 -17.86 -17.51
C LYS A 237 -0.08 -16.60 -16.64
N MET A 238 0.03 -16.80 -15.33
CA MET A 238 0.09 -15.71 -14.34
C MET A 238 1.25 -14.74 -14.58
N ASP A 239 2.39 -15.26 -15.05
CA ASP A 239 3.59 -14.48 -15.36
C ASP A 239 3.40 -13.47 -16.50
N GLN A 240 2.40 -13.65 -17.36
CA GLN A 240 2.05 -12.70 -18.42
C GLN A 240 1.45 -11.39 -17.86
N PHE A 241 0.82 -11.44 -16.69
CA PHE A 241 0.25 -10.27 -16.00
C PHE A 241 1.27 -9.58 -15.10
N ARG A 242 2.36 -10.27 -14.77
CA ARG A 242 3.48 -9.79 -13.95
C ARG A 242 3.07 -9.26 -12.56
N PRO A 243 2.16 -9.92 -11.82
CA PRO A 243 1.78 -9.49 -10.48
C PRO A 243 2.98 -9.62 -9.53
N SER A 244 3.05 -8.76 -8.52
CA SER A 244 4.04 -8.88 -7.45
C SER A 244 3.55 -9.85 -6.37
N ILE A 245 2.23 -9.93 -6.15
CA ILE A 245 1.59 -10.84 -5.19
C ILE A 245 0.47 -11.59 -5.90
N VAL A 246 0.49 -12.92 -5.80
CA VAL A 246 -0.61 -13.79 -6.25
C VAL A 246 -1.35 -14.32 -5.02
N VAL A 247 -2.67 -14.25 -5.04
CA VAL A 247 -3.53 -14.75 -3.95
C VAL A 247 -4.45 -15.89 -4.39
N THR A 248 -4.76 -16.77 -3.46
CA THR A 248 -5.66 -17.92 -3.65
C THR A 248 -6.69 -17.98 -2.53
N GLY A 249 -7.71 -18.83 -2.68
CA GLY A 249 -8.78 -18.98 -1.68
C GLY A 249 -9.75 -17.79 -1.63
N CYS A 250 -9.98 -17.14 -2.77
CA CYS A 250 -10.95 -16.05 -2.96
C CYS A 250 -11.76 -16.28 -4.24
N ASP A 251 -12.90 -15.62 -4.38
CA ASP A 251 -13.68 -15.65 -5.62
C ASP A 251 -12.99 -14.80 -6.71
N ALA A 252 -13.36 -15.03 -7.97
CA ALA A 252 -12.82 -14.27 -9.09
C ALA A 252 -13.11 -12.77 -8.92
N PHE A 253 -12.09 -11.95 -9.14
CA PHE A 253 -12.12 -10.48 -9.03
C PHE A 253 -12.39 -9.92 -7.63
N GLU A 254 -12.32 -10.72 -6.57
CA GLU A 254 -12.46 -10.17 -5.21
C GLU A 254 -11.35 -9.17 -4.85
N GLU A 255 -10.19 -9.24 -5.49
CA GLU A 255 -9.07 -8.31 -5.29
C GLU A 255 -9.38 -6.86 -5.69
N VAL A 256 -10.40 -6.62 -6.52
CA VAL A 256 -10.87 -5.28 -6.89
C VAL A 256 -12.14 -4.87 -6.15
N SER A 257 -12.71 -5.76 -5.34
CA SER A 257 -13.96 -5.48 -4.64
C SER A 257 -13.77 -4.37 -3.59
N THR A 258 -14.57 -3.31 -3.70
CA THR A 258 -14.59 -2.19 -2.74
C THR A 258 -15.36 -2.52 -1.46
N SER A 259 -16.03 -3.68 -1.43
CA SER A 259 -16.61 -4.26 -0.22
C SER A 259 -15.49 -4.66 0.73
N ARG A 260 -15.12 -3.74 1.61
CA ARG A 260 -14.43 -4.06 2.87
C ARG A 260 -15.28 -5.10 3.62
N ARG A 261 -15.07 -6.39 3.35
CA ARG A 261 -15.46 -7.47 4.25
C ARG A 261 -14.51 -7.39 5.44
N LEU A 262 -14.77 -6.42 6.32
CA LEU A 262 -14.04 -6.13 7.55
C LEU A 262 -14.81 -6.68 8.75
#